data_AF-A0A4V1M622-F1
#
_entry.id   AF-A0A4V1M622-F1
#
_cell.length_a   1.000
_cell.length_b   1.000
_cell.length_c   1.000
_cell.angle_alpha   90.00
_cell.angle_beta   90.00
_cell.angle_gamma   90.00
#
_symmetry.space_group_name_H-M   'P 1'
#
loop_
_entity.id
_entity.type
_entity.pdbx_description
1 polymer ?
#
loop_
_entity_poly.entity_id
_entity_poly.type
_entity_poly.pdbx_seq_one_letter_code
_entity_poly.pdbx_strand_id
1 'polypeptide(L)'
;MVRAGWNLLPAGQRFSLDACMRAPRFALLLAGFWLPASAEAAPVPALSATPTRSWVTQLFDSWRAPVPPRHLGGNLYYVGASGVSAWLFSTPEGHILLDTGFADTVPIIRRSVEQLGFKLTDIKLILSSHAHIDHTGGHAAMKRLTGAQVLASAADARTLESGGADDFLTWPKDTLLYQPVKVDRIIADGEEVTLGGTTLTAHLTPGHTRGATTWTMSLTDAGKAYRVVFFSSASINDGTRLLGNPHYPEIVADLEGSFARFKSLPCDIFFAPHGGQFAMADKFARHDRGDGIAAFVDPEGWKQLVAGAEKTFREILARENTLQKP
;
A
#
# COMPACT_ATOMS: atom_id res chain seq x y z
N MET A 1 37.11 28.47 5.86
CA MET A 1 36.66 29.10 4.60
C MET A 1 35.65 28.14 3.99
N VAL A 2 34.36 28.42 3.82
CA VAL A 2 33.54 29.64 3.79
C VAL A 2 32.16 29.30 4.40
N ARG A 3 31.57 30.28 5.09
CA ARG A 3 30.20 30.27 5.66
C ARG A 3 29.20 30.88 4.67
N ALA A 4 27.92 30.61 4.96
CA ALA A 4 26.71 31.37 4.58
C ALA A 4 26.19 31.16 3.15
N GLY A 5 24.88 31.22 2.88
CA GLY A 5 23.75 31.63 3.70
C GLY A 5 22.43 31.43 2.94
N TRP A 6 21.34 31.41 3.69
CA TRP A 6 19.96 31.36 3.20
C TRP A 6 19.56 32.68 2.54
N ASN A 7 18.75 32.63 1.48
CA ASN A 7 17.95 33.77 1.04
C ASN A 7 16.55 33.31 0.61
N LEU A 8 15.57 33.91 1.28
CA LEU A 8 14.14 33.93 0.96
C LEU A 8 13.90 34.74 -0.32
N LEU A 9 12.87 34.38 -1.10
CA LEU A 9 12.28 35.26 -2.11
C LEU A 9 10.75 35.33 -1.92
N PRO A 10 10.11 36.47 -2.29
CA PRO A 10 8.81 36.86 -1.79
C PRO A 10 7.66 36.59 -2.77
N ALA A 11 6.44 36.67 -2.23
CA ALA A 11 5.18 36.49 -2.91
C ALA A 11 4.74 37.71 -3.75
N GLY A 12 3.99 37.43 -4.82
CA GLY A 12 2.87 38.24 -5.26
C GLY A 12 3.04 38.97 -6.59
N GLN A 13 2.15 38.69 -7.55
CA GLN A 13 1.49 39.72 -8.36
C GLN A 13 0.19 39.21 -8.99
N ARG A 14 -0.84 40.05 -8.90
CA ARG A 14 -2.22 39.88 -9.33
C ARG A 14 -2.33 40.14 -10.84
N PHE A 15 -3.18 39.38 -11.55
CA PHE A 15 -3.61 39.72 -12.91
C PHE A 15 -4.91 40.53 -12.88
N SER A 16 -4.90 41.66 -13.59
CA SER A 16 -6.03 42.57 -13.81
C SER A 16 -6.83 42.14 -15.05
N LEU A 17 -8.16 42.30 -14.97
CA LEU A 17 -9.10 42.27 -16.08
C LEU A 17 -9.07 43.63 -16.82
N ASP A 18 -9.12 43.60 -18.15
CA ASP A 18 -10.02 44.40 -19.00
C ASP A 18 -9.60 44.31 -20.48
N ALA A 19 -10.55 43.98 -21.35
CA ALA A 19 -11.02 44.88 -22.42
C ALA A 19 -11.91 44.14 -23.44
N CYS A 20 -12.87 44.89 -23.95
CA CYS A 20 -14.14 44.44 -24.51
C CYS A 20 -14.26 44.77 -26.01
N MET A 21 -15.18 44.06 -26.68
CA MET A 21 -15.90 44.38 -27.93
C MET A 21 -15.18 44.39 -29.29
N ARG A 22 -15.69 43.55 -30.22
CA ARG A 22 -16.54 43.98 -31.36
C ARG A 22 -16.99 42.78 -32.22
N ALA A 23 -18.29 42.70 -32.50
CA ALA A 23 -18.91 41.93 -33.60
C ALA A 23 -19.28 42.93 -34.74
N PRO A 24 -19.65 42.53 -35.99
CA PRO A 24 -20.92 41.83 -36.24
C PRO A 24 -21.08 40.96 -37.54
N ARG A 25 -22.23 40.26 -37.60
CA ARG A 25 -23.14 39.94 -38.74
C ARG A 25 -23.00 38.64 -39.59
N PHE A 26 -23.97 37.73 -39.31
CA PHE A 26 -24.90 36.99 -40.18
C PHE A 26 -24.41 36.24 -41.45
N ALA A 27 -24.57 34.91 -41.45
CA ALA A 27 -24.93 34.11 -42.63
C ALA A 27 -25.65 32.80 -42.23
N LEU A 28 -26.56 32.38 -43.11
CA LEU A 28 -27.63 31.38 -42.98
C LEU A 28 -27.21 29.96 -42.55
N LEU A 29 -28.11 29.33 -41.78
CA LEU A 29 -28.19 27.89 -41.49
C LEU A 29 -28.61 27.09 -42.74
N LEU A 30 -27.78 26.14 -43.17
CA LEU A 30 -28.17 24.98 -43.97
C LEU A 30 -28.05 23.74 -43.09
N ALA A 31 -29.20 23.14 -42.77
CA ALA A 31 -29.28 21.87 -42.04
C ALA A 31 -28.91 20.72 -42.98
N GLY A 32 -27.65 20.31 -42.98
CA GLY A 32 -27.20 19.05 -43.57
C GLY A 32 -27.43 17.91 -42.57
N PHE A 33 -28.23 16.91 -42.95
CA PHE A 33 -28.31 15.64 -42.24
C PHE A 33 -26.95 14.95 -42.31
N TRP A 34 -26.18 15.03 -41.21
CA TRP A 34 -25.03 14.16 -40.98
C TRP A 34 -25.56 12.83 -40.43
N LEU A 35 -25.51 11.79 -41.25
CA LEU A 35 -25.52 10.42 -40.74
C LEU A 35 -24.24 10.24 -39.93
N PRO A 36 -24.28 9.86 -38.64
CA PRO A 36 -23.06 9.53 -37.93
C PRO A 36 -22.44 8.32 -38.64
N ALA A 37 -21.24 8.50 -39.16
CA ALA A 37 -20.38 7.38 -39.50
C ALA A 37 -20.33 6.46 -38.28
N SER A 38 -20.68 5.19 -38.48
CA SER A 38 -20.52 4.16 -37.46
C SER A 38 -19.09 4.24 -36.95
N ALA A 39 -18.92 4.69 -35.70
CA ALA A 39 -17.64 4.65 -35.04
C ALA A 39 -17.26 3.17 -34.94
N GLU A 40 -16.37 2.73 -35.83
CA GLU A 40 -15.71 1.44 -35.72
C GLU A 40 -15.07 1.41 -34.34
N ALA A 41 -15.57 0.53 -33.47
CA ALA A 41 -15.09 0.41 -32.11
C ALA A 41 -13.58 0.16 -32.18
N ALA A 42 -12.80 1.09 -31.63
CA ALA A 42 -11.35 0.93 -31.53
C ALA A 42 -11.06 -0.45 -30.90
N PRO A 43 -10.11 -1.23 -31.44
CA PRO A 43 -9.81 -2.55 -30.91
C PRO A 43 -9.53 -2.42 -29.42
N VAL A 44 -10.29 -3.17 -28.63
CA VAL A 44 -10.18 -3.18 -27.17
C VAL A 44 -8.76 -3.64 -26.83
N PRO A 45 -7.94 -2.85 -26.13
CA PRO A 45 -6.60 -3.28 -25.75
C PRO A 45 -6.72 -4.57 -24.92
N ALA A 46 -5.87 -5.55 -25.25
CA ALA A 46 -5.84 -6.84 -24.57
C ALA A 46 -5.70 -6.66 -23.04
N LEU A 47 -6.20 -7.64 -22.28
CA LEU A 47 -5.86 -7.82 -20.87
C LEU A 47 -4.37 -7.54 -20.65
N SER A 48 -4.02 -6.74 -19.63
CA SER A 48 -2.63 -6.33 -19.37
C SER A 48 -1.73 -7.56 -19.42
N ALA A 49 -0.79 -7.59 -20.38
CA ALA A 49 0.07 -8.74 -20.60
C ALA A 49 0.88 -9.04 -19.34
N THR A 50 1.19 -10.31 -19.09
CA THR A 50 2.10 -10.69 -18.00
C THR A 50 3.40 -9.87 -18.12
N PRO A 51 3.86 -9.22 -17.04
CA PRO A 51 5.03 -8.37 -17.11
C PRO A 51 6.29 -9.17 -17.41
N THR A 52 7.25 -8.50 -18.06
CA THR A 52 8.57 -9.09 -18.31
C THR A 52 9.41 -9.09 -17.03
N ARG A 53 10.35 -10.03 -16.91
CA ARG A 53 11.31 -10.07 -15.80
C ARG A 53 12.05 -8.75 -15.60
N SER A 54 12.51 -8.12 -16.70
CA SER A 54 13.23 -6.84 -16.65
C SER A 54 12.40 -5.73 -16.04
N TRP A 55 11.11 -5.66 -16.40
CA TRP A 55 10.17 -4.69 -15.83
C TRP A 55 9.98 -4.92 -14.33
N VAL A 56 9.79 -6.18 -13.90
CA VAL A 56 9.64 -6.51 -12.47
C VAL A 56 10.89 -6.13 -11.68
N THR A 57 12.08 -6.41 -12.21
CA THR A 57 13.36 -6.02 -11.58
C THR A 57 13.46 -4.50 -11.40
N GLN A 58 13.20 -3.72 -12.45
CA GLN A 58 13.25 -2.25 -12.37
C GLN A 58 12.26 -1.68 -11.36
N LEU A 59 11.05 -2.24 -11.32
CA LEU A 59 10.03 -1.87 -10.34
C LEU A 59 10.54 -2.09 -8.91
N PHE A 60 11.03 -3.29 -8.62
CA PHE A 60 11.49 -3.66 -7.29
C PHE A 60 12.73 -2.87 -6.85
N ASP A 61 13.67 -2.60 -7.76
CA ASP A 61 14.87 -1.81 -7.44
C ASP A 61 14.50 -0.40 -6.99
N SER A 62 13.45 0.20 -7.56
CA SER A 62 12.98 1.54 -7.20
C SER A 62 12.44 1.65 -5.77
N TRP A 63 12.14 0.52 -5.11
CA TRP A 63 11.50 0.48 -3.80
C TRP A 63 12.47 0.26 -2.63
N ARG A 64 13.71 -0.14 -2.91
CA ARG A 64 14.64 -0.67 -1.91
C ARG A 64 15.60 0.37 -1.32
N ALA A 65 15.49 1.64 -1.71
CA ALA A 65 16.40 2.66 -1.21
C ALA A 65 16.13 2.93 0.29
N PRO A 66 17.17 3.03 1.13
CA PRO A 66 16.99 3.33 2.55
C PRO A 66 16.46 4.75 2.73
N VAL A 67 15.62 4.93 3.75
CA VAL A 67 15.21 6.25 4.25
C VAL A 67 15.50 6.34 5.74
N PRO A 68 15.68 7.54 6.32
CA PRO A 68 15.89 7.66 7.76
C PRO A 68 14.73 7.06 8.55
N PRO A 69 14.99 6.24 9.59
CA PRO A 69 13.93 5.76 10.46
C PRO A 69 13.30 6.92 11.23
N ARG A 70 12.03 6.78 11.61
CA ARG A 70 11.28 7.87 12.25
C ARG A 70 10.37 7.35 13.35
N HIS A 71 10.33 8.07 14.47
CA HIS A 71 9.21 8.01 15.40
C HIS A 71 8.07 8.84 14.81
N LEU A 72 6.89 8.26 14.63
CA LEU A 72 5.75 8.93 13.98
C LEU A 72 4.78 9.54 15.01
N GLY A 73 4.75 8.97 16.21
CA GLY A 73 3.91 9.36 17.35
C GLY A 73 3.57 8.14 18.22
N GLY A 74 3.28 8.38 19.50
CA GLY A 74 3.00 7.33 20.47
C GLY A 74 4.11 6.28 20.51
N ASN A 75 3.79 5.03 20.20
CA ASN A 75 4.74 3.93 20.12
C ASN A 75 4.98 3.40 18.70
N LEU A 76 4.63 4.18 17.68
CA LEU A 76 4.72 3.81 16.28
C LEU A 76 5.96 4.41 15.60
N TYR A 77 6.68 3.56 14.87
CA TYR A 77 7.90 3.93 14.16
C TYR A 77 7.90 3.41 12.71
N TYR A 78 8.48 4.18 11.81
CA TYR A 78 8.83 3.74 10.46
C TYR A 78 10.26 3.21 10.42
N VAL A 79 10.42 1.99 9.91
CA VAL A 79 11.73 1.32 9.78
C VAL A 79 11.98 0.74 8.38
N GLY A 80 11.06 0.95 7.44
CA GLY A 80 11.10 0.43 6.07
C GLY A 80 12.02 1.18 5.11
N ALA A 81 11.82 0.95 3.82
CA ALA A 81 12.57 1.54 2.71
C ALA A 81 11.76 2.64 1.99
N SER A 82 12.22 3.12 0.84
CA SER A 82 11.56 4.22 0.10
C SER A 82 10.22 3.83 -0.51
N GLY A 83 10.09 2.61 -1.02
CA GLY A 83 8.90 2.13 -1.73
C GLY A 83 8.17 0.99 -1.06
N VAL A 84 8.78 0.32 -0.08
CA VAL A 84 8.15 -0.74 0.72
C VAL A 84 8.25 -0.41 2.21
N SER A 85 7.11 -0.47 2.88
CA SER A 85 6.96 -0.04 4.26
C SER A 85 7.28 -1.17 5.23
N ALA A 86 7.78 -0.81 6.39
CA ALA A 86 7.87 -1.69 7.55
C ALA A 86 7.64 -0.84 8.80
N TRP A 87 6.79 -1.32 9.69
CA TRP A 87 6.32 -0.58 10.86
C TRP A 87 6.72 -1.29 12.13
N LEU A 88 7.35 -0.57 13.05
CA LEU A 88 7.70 -1.09 14.37
C LEU A 88 6.77 -0.46 15.42
N PHE A 89 6.15 -1.32 16.23
CA PHE A 89 5.35 -0.91 17.38
C PHE A 89 6.13 -1.27 18.65
N SER A 90 6.65 -0.28 19.36
CA SER A 90 7.45 -0.51 20.56
C SER A 90 6.56 -0.69 21.79
N THR A 91 6.91 -1.62 22.68
CA THR A 91 6.17 -1.89 23.91
C THR A 91 7.13 -2.30 25.02
N PRO A 92 6.73 -2.22 26.30
CA PRO A 92 7.56 -2.68 27.42
C PRO A 92 7.87 -4.19 27.40
N GLU A 93 7.08 -5.00 26.71
CA GLU A 93 7.22 -6.47 26.67
C GLU A 93 7.89 -6.96 25.38
N GLY A 94 8.39 -6.04 24.55
CA GLY A 94 8.98 -6.31 23.25
C GLY A 94 8.28 -5.54 22.14
N HIS A 95 8.56 -5.87 20.89
CA HIS A 95 8.09 -5.11 19.73
C HIS A 95 7.32 -5.98 18.75
N ILE A 96 6.39 -5.36 18.04
CA ILE A 96 5.70 -5.93 16.89
C ILE A 96 6.30 -5.31 15.64
N LEU A 97 6.60 -6.11 14.63
CA LEU A 97 7.03 -5.66 13.31
C LEU A 97 5.94 -6.02 12.29
N LEU A 98 5.42 -5.05 11.56
CA LEU A 98 4.51 -5.26 10.43
C LEU A 98 5.29 -5.07 9.14
N ASP A 99 5.33 -6.12 8.33
CA ASP A 99 6.10 -6.26 7.09
C ASP A 99 7.63 -6.18 7.27
N THR A 100 8.34 -6.71 6.28
CA THR A 100 9.81 -6.84 6.29
C THR A 100 10.47 -6.49 4.97
N GLY A 101 9.70 -6.01 4.00
CA GLY A 101 10.19 -5.76 2.67
C GLY A 101 10.71 -7.04 1.97
N PHE A 102 11.77 -6.85 1.18
CA PHE A 102 12.56 -7.90 0.56
C PHE A 102 13.65 -8.45 1.50
N ALA A 103 14.28 -9.56 1.13
CA ALA A 103 15.42 -10.13 1.87
C ALA A 103 16.59 -9.13 2.05
N ASP A 104 16.85 -8.26 1.07
CA ASP A 104 17.91 -7.24 1.12
C ASP A 104 17.50 -5.96 1.84
N THR A 105 16.23 -5.80 2.22
CA THR A 105 15.78 -4.72 3.11
C THR A 105 15.94 -5.06 4.59
N VAL A 106 16.16 -6.34 4.94
CA VAL A 106 16.38 -6.77 6.32
C VAL A 106 17.56 -6.03 7.01
N PRO A 107 18.73 -5.84 6.37
CA PRO A 107 19.79 -4.99 6.92
C PRO A 107 19.39 -3.52 7.09
N ILE A 108 18.48 -2.99 6.26
CA ILE A 108 17.94 -1.63 6.40
C ILE A 108 17.08 -1.56 7.66
N ILE A 109 16.11 -2.46 7.79
CA ILE A 109 15.21 -2.53 8.95
C ILE A 109 16.01 -2.71 10.24
N ARG A 110 16.99 -3.62 10.25
CA ARG A 110 17.87 -3.82 11.41
C ARG A 110 18.57 -2.52 11.83
N ARG A 111 19.19 -1.83 10.87
CA ARG A 111 19.90 -0.57 11.14
C ARG A 111 18.94 0.50 11.62
N SER A 112 17.74 0.58 11.04
CA SER A 112 16.68 1.49 11.44
C SER A 112 16.25 1.28 12.89
N VAL A 113 15.99 0.02 13.28
CA VAL A 113 15.64 -0.36 14.66
C VAL A 113 16.76 0.02 15.64
N GLU A 114 18.02 -0.30 15.30
CA GLU A 114 19.19 0.01 16.14
C GLU A 114 19.44 1.53 16.24
N GLN A 115 19.24 2.30 15.17
CA GLN A 115 19.35 3.77 15.15
C GLN A 115 18.30 4.46 16.03
N LEU A 116 17.11 3.87 16.14
CA LEU A 116 16.06 4.33 17.05
C LEU A 116 16.32 3.94 18.52
N GLY A 117 17.43 3.23 18.80
CA GLY A 117 17.82 2.82 20.15
C GLY A 117 17.17 1.52 20.63
N PHE A 118 16.47 0.79 19.75
CA PHE A 118 15.87 -0.49 20.07
C PHE A 118 16.81 -1.66 19.78
N LYS A 119 16.58 -2.80 20.41
CA LYS A 119 17.28 -4.05 20.09
C LYS A 119 16.43 -4.85 19.12
N LEU A 120 17.07 -5.36 18.07
CA LEU A 120 16.38 -6.21 17.09
C LEU A 120 15.72 -7.43 17.75
N THR A 121 16.40 -8.06 18.71
CA THR A 121 15.93 -9.24 19.47
C THR A 121 14.73 -8.97 20.38
N ASP A 122 14.35 -7.71 20.56
CA ASP A 122 13.15 -7.35 21.31
C ASP A 122 11.89 -7.43 20.43
N ILE A 123 12.02 -7.58 19.11
CA ILE A 123 10.89 -7.94 18.23
C ILE A 123 10.43 -9.35 18.59
N LYS A 124 9.16 -9.47 19.03
CA LYS A 124 8.55 -10.74 19.45
C LYS A 124 7.52 -11.25 18.45
N LEU A 125 6.88 -10.36 17.70
CA LEU A 125 5.86 -10.69 16.72
C LEU A 125 6.21 -10.05 15.36
N ILE A 126 6.06 -10.83 14.30
CA ILE A 126 6.13 -10.39 12.91
C ILE A 126 4.75 -10.63 12.29
N LEU A 127 4.15 -9.55 11.79
CA LEU A 127 2.86 -9.54 11.09
C LEU A 127 3.09 -9.23 9.61
N SER A 128 2.09 -9.56 8.80
CA SER A 128 2.08 -9.28 7.36
C SER A 128 0.86 -8.46 6.97
N SER A 129 1.04 -7.53 6.03
CA SER A 129 -0.06 -6.90 5.31
C SER A 129 -0.60 -7.86 4.23
N HIS A 130 0.28 -8.46 3.42
CA HIS A 130 -0.04 -9.48 2.44
C HIS A 130 1.21 -10.26 1.99
N ALA A 131 1.05 -11.51 1.55
CA ALA A 131 2.15 -12.45 1.30
C ALA A 131 2.89 -12.32 -0.05
N HIS A 132 3.22 -11.11 -0.48
CA HIS A 132 4.12 -10.88 -1.63
C HIS A 132 5.58 -10.64 -1.21
N ILE A 133 6.50 -10.96 -2.12
CA ILE A 133 7.97 -10.90 -1.91
C ILE A 133 8.47 -9.55 -1.39
N ASP A 134 7.82 -8.47 -1.79
CA ASP A 134 8.17 -7.10 -1.47
C ASP A 134 7.70 -6.66 -0.08
N HIS A 135 6.96 -7.50 0.65
CA HIS A 135 6.54 -7.25 2.04
C HIS A 135 6.96 -8.38 2.99
N THR A 136 6.98 -9.62 2.50
CA THR A 136 7.27 -10.81 3.32
C THR A 136 8.57 -11.51 2.95
N GLY A 137 9.28 -11.05 1.92
CA GLY A 137 10.54 -11.66 1.48
C GLY A 137 11.64 -11.63 2.55
N GLY A 138 11.56 -10.68 3.48
CA GLY A 138 12.43 -10.59 4.66
C GLY A 138 12.01 -11.44 5.87
N HIS A 139 10.80 -12.02 5.91
CA HIS A 139 10.25 -12.66 7.11
C HIS A 139 11.14 -13.80 7.64
N ALA A 140 11.59 -14.70 6.78
CA ALA A 140 12.42 -15.83 7.19
C ALA A 140 13.75 -15.37 7.84
N ALA A 141 14.38 -14.34 7.27
CA ALA A 141 15.61 -13.77 7.83
C ALA A 141 15.34 -13.03 9.13
N MET A 142 14.27 -12.22 9.20
CA MET A 142 13.90 -11.53 10.43
C MET A 142 13.55 -12.48 11.57
N LYS A 143 12.79 -13.54 11.29
CA LYS A 143 12.48 -14.60 12.28
C LYS A 143 13.76 -15.23 12.85
N ARG A 144 14.74 -15.56 12.00
CA ARG A 144 16.03 -16.11 12.47
C ARG A 144 16.82 -15.13 13.33
N LEU A 145 16.82 -13.85 12.99
CA LEU A 145 17.59 -12.82 13.69
C LEU A 145 16.98 -12.46 15.06
N THR A 146 15.67 -12.65 15.22
CA THR A 146 14.92 -12.15 16.38
C THR A 146 14.41 -13.25 17.30
N GLY A 147 14.13 -14.44 16.75
CA GLY A 147 13.35 -15.47 17.42
C GLY A 147 11.85 -15.14 17.50
N ALA A 148 11.38 -14.09 16.81
CA ALA A 148 9.98 -13.68 16.81
C ALA A 148 9.04 -14.74 16.22
N GLN A 149 7.78 -14.72 16.68
CA GLN A 149 6.72 -15.50 16.06
C GLN A 149 6.17 -14.78 14.83
N VAL A 150 5.95 -15.51 13.74
CA VAL A 150 5.28 -15.02 12.53
C VAL A 150 3.81 -15.38 12.61
N LEU A 151 2.95 -14.37 12.53
CA LEU A 151 1.50 -14.47 12.57
C LEU A 151 0.93 -14.01 11.23
N ALA A 152 0.04 -14.79 10.65
CA ALA A 152 -0.60 -14.48 9.38
C ALA A 152 -2.00 -15.09 9.29
N SER A 153 -2.81 -14.64 8.35
CA SER A 153 -4.08 -15.30 8.04
C SER A 153 -3.85 -16.72 7.49
N ALA A 154 -4.87 -17.57 7.59
CA ALA A 154 -4.77 -18.95 7.12
C ALA A 154 -4.42 -19.06 5.62
N ALA A 155 -4.96 -18.16 4.81
CA ALA A 155 -4.77 -18.17 3.37
C ALA A 155 -3.35 -17.72 2.99
N ASP A 156 -2.81 -16.67 3.62
CA ASP A 156 -1.45 -16.18 3.34
C ASP A 156 -0.37 -17.04 4.01
N ALA A 157 -0.71 -17.81 5.05
CA ALA A 157 0.21 -18.78 5.63
C ALA A 157 0.69 -19.82 4.60
N ARG A 158 -0.17 -20.25 3.68
CA ARG A 158 0.22 -21.17 2.59
C ARG A 158 1.24 -20.54 1.65
N THR A 159 1.04 -19.28 1.27
CA THR A 159 1.98 -18.54 0.42
C THR A 159 3.32 -18.31 1.14
N LEU A 160 3.29 -17.94 2.43
CA LEU A 160 4.49 -17.75 3.25
C LEU A 160 5.30 -19.05 3.41
N GLU A 161 4.63 -20.16 3.70
CA GLU A 161 5.28 -21.47 3.92
C GLU A 161 5.75 -22.13 2.62
N SER A 162 5.21 -21.72 1.47
CA SER A 162 5.70 -22.12 0.15
C SER A 162 6.74 -21.16 -0.44
N GLY A 163 7.03 -20.04 0.24
CA GLY A 163 7.97 -19.02 -0.24
C GLY A 163 7.50 -18.31 -1.51
N GLY A 164 6.19 -18.05 -1.63
CA GLY A 164 5.57 -17.43 -2.80
C GLY A 164 5.16 -18.41 -3.91
N ALA A 165 5.38 -19.71 -3.75
CA ALA A 165 5.05 -20.68 -4.79
C ALA A 165 3.53 -21.00 -4.92
N ASP A 166 2.75 -20.77 -3.85
CA ASP A 166 1.28 -20.92 -3.81
C ASP A 166 0.52 -19.65 -4.27
N ASP A 167 1.25 -18.64 -4.73
CA ASP A 167 0.67 -17.40 -5.25
C ASP A 167 -0.16 -17.65 -6.54
N PHE A 168 -1.23 -16.89 -6.73
CA PHE A 168 -2.05 -16.95 -7.95
C PHE A 168 -1.47 -16.14 -9.11
N LEU A 169 -0.54 -15.23 -8.84
CA LEU A 169 0.09 -14.40 -9.86
C LEU A 169 0.85 -15.27 -10.87
N THR A 170 0.71 -14.91 -12.15
CA THR A 170 1.32 -15.64 -13.27
C THR A 170 2.60 -14.98 -13.77
N TRP A 171 3.23 -14.11 -12.96
CA TRP A 171 4.50 -13.48 -13.31
C TRP A 171 5.63 -14.53 -13.38
N PRO A 172 6.82 -14.19 -13.92
CA PRO A 172 7.96 -15.10 -13.86
C PRO A 172 8.24 -15.55 -12.43
N LYS A 173 8.18 -16.86 -12.19
CA LYS A 173 8.21 -17.43 -10.82
C LYS A 173 9.47 -17.00 -10.05
N ASP A 174 10.61 -16.95 -10.71
CA ASP A 174 11.87 -16.54 -10.10
C ASP A 174 11.91 -15.07 -9.64
N THR A 175 10.93 -14.25 -10.05
CA THR A 175 10.76 -12.88 -9.51
C THR A 175 9.84 -12.80 -8.30
N LEU A 176 9.03 -13.83 -8.04
CA LEU A 176 8.04 -13.85 -6.95
C LEU A 176 8.48 -14.70 -5.76
N LEU A 177 9.45 -15.60 -5.95
CA LEU A 177 9.89 -16.51 -4.91
C LEU A 177 10.76 -15.83 -3.84
N TYR A 178 10.54 -16.21 -2.59
CA TYR A 178 11.33 -15.80 -1.44
C TYR A 178 11.62 -16.98 -0.52
N GLN A 179 12.44 -16.76 0.50
CA GLN A 179 12.74 -17.79 1.49
C GLN A 179 11.47 -18.14 2.27
N PRO A 180 11.02 -19.41 2.24
CA PRO A 180 9.85 -19.81 2.99
C PRO A 180 10.01 -19.56 4.48
N VAL A 181 8.90 -19.23 5.14
CA VAL A 181 8.86 -19.01 6.58
C VAL A 181 7.69 -19.76 7.18
N LYS A 182 7.96 -20.53 8.25
CA LYS A 182 6.90 -21.16 9.02
C LYS A 182 6.05 -20.11 9.71
N VAL A 183 4.73 -20.19 9.57
CA VAL A 183 3.79 -19.40 10.37
C VAL A 183 3.59 -20.10 11.71
N ASP A 184 3.77 -19.37 12.81
CA ASP A 184 3.69 -19.95 14.16
C ASP A 184 2.26 -19.91 14.71
N ARG A 185 1.44 -18.97 14.22
CA ARG A 185 0.04 -18.83 14.62
C ARG A 185 -0.78 -18.25 13.48
N ILE A 186 -1.93 -18.87 13.25
CA ILE A 186 -2.94 -18.40 12.31
C ILE A 186 -3.81 -17.34 13.01
N ILE A 187 -4.13 -16.26 12.29
CA ILE A 187 -4.99 -15.16 12.73
C ILE A 187 -6.31 -15.17 11.97
N ALA A 188 -7.42 -15.01 12.69
CA ALA A 188 -8.77 -14.90 12.14
C ALA A 188 -9.21 -13.44 11.91
N ASP A 189 -10.28 -13.24 11.13
CA ASP A 189 -10.88 -11.90 10.97
C ASP A 189 -11.42 -11.37 12.30
N GLY A 190 -11.12 -10.11 12.60
CA GLY A 190 -11.48 -9.44 13.84
C GLY A 190 -10.63 -9.84 15.05
N GLU A 191 -9.66 -10.73 14.90
CA GLU A 191 -8.81 -11.15 16.00
C GLU A 191 -7.85 -10.03 16.43
N GLU A 192 -7.66 -9.89 17.74
CA GLU A 192 -6.73 -8.94 18.33
C GLU A 192 -5.36 -9.60 18.61
N VAL A 193 -4.30 -8.91 18.19
CA VAL A 193 -2.92 -9.24 18.51
C VAL A 193 -2.39 -8.20 19.50
N THR A 194 -2.17 -8.62 20.74
CA THR A 194 -1.74 -7.75 21.83
C THR A 194 -0.33 -8.10 22.32
N LEU A 195 0.49 -7.08 22.58
CA LEU A 195 1.79 -7.19 23.25
C LEU A 195 2.03 -5.92 24.08
N GLY A 196 2.40 -6.04 25.35
CA GLY A 196 2.79 -4.88 26.19
C GLY A 196 1.81 -3.70 26.17
N GLY A 197 0.50 -3.98 26.15
CA GLY A 197 -0.56 -2.97 26.11
C GLY A 197 -0.86 -2.35 24.74
N THR A 198 -0.16 -2.77 23.68
CA THR A 198 -0.49 -2.41 22.29
C THR A 198 -1.32 -3.50 21.65
N THR A 199 -2.46 -3.13 21.07
CA THR A 199 -3.35 -4.05 20.35
C THR A 199 -3.50 -3.63 18.90
N LEU A 200 -3.27 -4.57 17.98
CA LEU A 200 -3.66 -4.44 16.58
C LEU A 200 -4.80 -5.43 16.30
N THR A 201 -5.86 -4.97 15.64
CA THR A 201 -6.98 -5.80 15.21
C THR A 201 -6.80 -6.18 13.74
N ALA A 202 -6.88 -7.47 13.44
CA ALA A 202 -6.82 -7.98 12.08
C ALA A 202 -8.17 -7.80 11.39
N HIS A 203 -8.14 -7.33 10.15
CA HIS A 203 -9.27 -7.35 9.24
C HIS A 203 -8.86 -8.08 7.98
N LEU A 204 -9.44 -9.26 7.76
CA LEU A 204 -9.19 -9.98 6.51
C LEU A 204 -9.84 -9.19 5.37
N THR A 205 -8.99 -8.76 4.45
CA THR A 205 -9.35 -7.95 3.29
C THR A 205 -8.75 -8.59 2.03
N PRO A 206 -9.22 -9.81 1.68
CA PRO A 206 -8.70 -10.60 0.58
C PRO A 206 -8.95 -9.95 -0.78
N GLY A 207 -8.14 -10.34 -1.77
CA GLY A 207 -8.26 -9.88 -3.15
C GLY A 207 -6.89 -9.68 -3.79
N HIS A 208 -6.07 -8.80 -3.21
CA HIS A 208 -4.69 -8.60 -3.65
C HIS A 208 -3.81 -9.84 -3.42
N THR A 209 -3.92 -10.43 -2.22
CA THR A 209 -3.58 -11.83 -1.95
C THR A 209 -4.82 -12.52 -1.38
N ARG A 210 -4.83 -13.86 -1.32
CA ARG A 210 -5.96 -14.61 -0.73
C ARG A 210 -6.12 -14.37 0.76
N GLY A 211 -5.05 -13.97 1.45
CA GLY A 211 -5.02 -13.75 2.89
C GLY A 211 -4.64 -12.34 3.31
N ALA A 212 -4.71 -11.36 2.41
CA ALA A 212 -4.38 -9.98 2.70
C ALA A 212 -5.12 -9.48 3.95
N THR A 213 -4.39 -8.85 4.87
CA THR A 213 -4.86 -8.46 6.19
C THR A 213 -4.58 -6.98 6.43
N THR A 214 -5.63 -6.19 6.50
CA THR A 214 -5.55 -4.80 6.95
C THR A 214 -5.56 -4.77 8.47
N TRP A 215 -4.66 -4.00 9.08
CA TRP A 215 -4.58 -3.90 10.55
C TRP A 215 -5.11 -2.56 11.04
N THR A 216 -5.82 -2.55 12.16
CA THR A 216 -6.18 -1.29 12.84
C THR A 216 -5.64 -1.24 14.27
N MET A 217 -5.42 -0.02 14.77
CA MET A 217 -5.09 0.21 16.18
C MET A 217 -5.62 1.55 16.66
N SER A 218 -5.73 1.69 17.98
CA SER A 218 -5.86 3.00 18.64
C SER A 218 -4.48 3.48 19.09
N LEU A 219 -3.92 4.47 18.39
CA LEU A 219 -2.65 5.09 18.74
C LEU A 219 -2.89 6.29 19.65
N THR A 220 -2.28 6.31 20.83
CA THR A 220 -2.31 7.49 21.72
C THR A 220 -1.01 8.26 21.59
N ASP A 221 -1.11 9.55 21.25
CA ASP A 221 0.01 10.49 21.20
C ASP A 221 -0.38 11.78 21.93
N ALA A 222 0.48 12.23 22.85
CA ALA A 222 0.25 13.41 23.69
C ALA A 222 -1.15 13.47 24.36
N GLY A 223 -1.69 12.31 24.77
CA GLY A 223 -3.00 12.19 25.42
C GLY A 223 -4.20 12.18 24.47
N LYS A 224 -3.99 12.24 23.16
CA LYS A 224 -5.04 12.11 22.14
C LYS A 224 -4.97 10.74 21.46
N ALA A 225 -6.12 10.07 21.36
CA ALA A 225 -6.25 8.81 20.64
C ALA A 225 -6.59 9.04 19.16
N TYR A 226 -5.99 8.24 18.29
CA TYR A 226 -6.18 8.23 16.85
C TYR A 226 -6.50 6.81 16.38
N ARG A 227 -7.50 6.66 15.51
CA ARG A 227 -7.81 5.38 14.84
C ARG A 227 -6.93 5.26 13.61
N VAL A 228 -5.99 4.33 13.66
CA VAL A 228 -4.99 4.14 12.61
C VAL A 228 -5.32 2.90 11.80
N VAL A 229 -5.30 3.03 10.47
CA VAL A 229 -5.45 1.92 9.52
C VAL A 229 -4.11 1.66 8.82
N PHE A 230 -3.65 0.42 8.86
CA PHE A 230 -2.54 -0.09 8.04
C PHE A 230 -3.15 -0.91 6.91
N PHE A 231 -3.40 -0.24 5.79
CA PHE A 231 -4.02 -0.84 4.60
C PHE A 231 -3.18 -2.01 4.09
N SER A 232 -3.82 -3.12 3.69
CA SER A 232 -3.11 -4.27 3.12
C SER A 232 -2.72 -4.04 1.67
N SER A 233 -3.71 -3.86 0.81
CA SER A 233 -3.69 -3.57 -0.63
C SER A 233 -5.06 -3.91 -1.21
N ALA A 234 -5.42 -3.27 -2.32
CA ALA A 234 -6.58 -3.62 -3.16
C ALA A 234 -6.25 -3.44 -4.65
N SER A 235 -4.96 -3.32 -4.98
CA SER A 235 -4.52 -3.20 -6.36
C SER A 235 -4.66 -4.53 -7.09
N ILE A 236 -4.95 -4.45 -8.38
CA ILE A 236 -4.96 -5.61 -9.28
C ILE A 236 -3.63 -5.63 -10.00
N ASN A 237 -2.79 -6.62 -9.72
CA ASN A 237 -1.49 -6.75 -10.38
C ASN A 237 -1.67 -7.03 -11.88
N ASP A 238 -0.75 -6.52 -12.70
CA ASP A 238 -0.72 -6.79 -14.14
C ASP A 238 -0.74 -8.29 -14.45
N GLY A 239 -1.45 -8.69 -15.50
CA GLY A 239 -1.67 -10.10 -15.83
C GLY A 239 -2.72 -10.82 -14.97
N THR A 240 -3.23 -10.22 -13.89
CA THR A 240 -4.32 -10.82 -13.10
C THR A 240 -5.63 -10.72 -13.86
N ARG A 241 -6.27 -11.87 -14.07
CA ARG A 241 -7.63 -11.96 -14.58
C ARG A 241 -8.62 -11.93 -13.40
N LEU A 242 -9.68 -11.14 -13.50
CA LEU A 242 -10.73 -11.10 -12.47
C LEU A 242 -11.83 -12.15 -12.73
N LEU A 243 -12.35 -12.22 -13.94
CA LEU A 243 -13.46 -13.10 -14.32
C LEU A 243 -12.95 -14.44 -14.83
N GLY A 244 -13.36 -15.54 -14.19
CA GLY A 244 -12.97 -16.89 -14.62
C GLY A 244 -11.49 -17.19 -14.38
N ASN A 245 -10.91 -16.60 -13.34
CA ASN A 245 -9.55 -16.90 -12.89
C ASN A 245 -9.50 -18.32 -12.31
N PRO A 246 -8.77 -19.28 -12.92
CA PRO A 246 -8.74 -20.66 -12.43
C PRO A 246 -7.92 -20.83 -11.15
N HIS A 247 -7.04 -19.87 -10.83
CA HIS A 247 -6.19 -19.90 -9.65
C HIS A 247 -6.83 -19.18 -8.47
N TYR A 248 -7.72 -18.23 -8.72
CA TYR A 248 -8.46 -17.51 -7.68
C TYR A 248 -9.90 -17.18 -8.12
N PRO A 249 -10.79 -18.18 -8.17
CA PRO A 249 -12.15 -18.01 -8.67
C PRO A 249 -12.98 -16.97 -7.92
N GLU A 250 -12.69 -16.76 -6.64
CA GLU A 250 -13.44 -15.91 -5.70
C GLU A 250 -12.96 -14.44 -5.69
N ILE A 251 -11.89 -14.11 -6.42
CA ILE A 251 -11.20 -12.81 -6.35
C ILE A 251 -12.14 -11.59 -6.46
N VAL A 252 -13.17 -11.66 -7.31
CA VAL A 252 -14.15 -10.57 -7.47
C VAL A 252 -14.98 -10.41 -6.20
N ALA A 253 -15.54 -11.50 -5.65
CA ALA A 253 -16.35 -11.44 -4.44
C ALA A 253 -15.52 -10.98 -3.23
N ASP A 254 -14.26 -11.42 -3.16
CA ASP A 254 -13.34 -11.03 -2.11
C ASP A 254 -12.97 -9.55 -2.18
N LEU A 255 -12.69 -9.01 -3.37
CA LEU A 255 -12.44 -7.58 -3.56
C LEU A 255 -13.67 -6.73 -3.21
N GLU A 256 -14.87 -7.15 -3.60
CA GLU A 256 -16.13 -6.48 -3.24
C GLU A 256 -16.31 -6.40 -1.71
N GLY A 257 -16.12 -7.54 -1.02
CA GLY A 257 -16.16 -7.62 0.43
C GLY A 257 -15.09 -6.73 1.08
N SER A 258 -13.88 -6.71 0.53
CA SER A 258 -12.80 -5.86 0.99
C SER A 258 -13.10 -4.38 0.83
N PHE A 259 -13.66 -3.93 -0.30
CA PHE A 259 -14.09 -2.53 -0.47
C PHE A 259 -15.18 -2.14 0.52
N ALA A 260 -16.15 -3.02 0.78
CA ALA A 260 -17.15 -2.80 1.82
C ALA A 260 -16.51 -2.67 3.21
N ARG A 261 -15.55 -3.56 3.53
CA ARG A 261 -14.78 -3.50 4.79
C ARG A 261 -14.00 -2.19 4.90
N PHE A 262 -13.21 -1.81 3.91
CA PHE A 262 -12.41 -0.57 3.94
C PHE A 262 -13.28 0.67 4.19
N LYS A 263 -14.43 0.77 3.53
CA LYS A 263 -15.37 1.90 3.71
C LYS A 263 -15.99 1.94 5.10
N SER A 264 -16.11 0.79 5.78
CA SER A 264 -16.66 0.71 7.14
C SER A 264 -15.65 1.05 8.24
N LEU A 265 -14.34 0.99 7.95
CA LEU A 265 -13.31 1.22 8.95
C LEU A 265 -13.25 2.70 9.34
N PRO A 266 -13.39 3.02 10.64
CA PRO A 266 -13.14 4.37 11.10
C PRO A 266 -11.64 4.69 11.00
N CYS A 267 -11.29 5.82 10.39
CA CYS A 267 -9.90 6.16 10.10
C CYS A 267 -9.64 7.64 10.36
N ASP A 268 -8.67 7.94 11.22
CA ASP A 268 -8.10 9.28 11.39
C ASP A 268 -6.75 9.40 10.67
N ILE A 269 -5.96 8.32 10.71
CA ILE A 269 -4.63 8.19 10.09
C ILE A 269 -4.61 6.89 9.29
N PHE A 270 -4.07 6.92 8.09
CA PHE A 270 -3.80 5.69 7.34
C PHE A 270 -2.35 5.62 6.85
N PHE A 271 -1.85 4.39 6.83
CA PHE A 271 -0.61 3.98 6.23
C PHE A 271 -0.89 2.84 5.23
N ALA A 272 0.08 2.54 4.36
CA ALA A 272 -0.07 1.56 3.29
C ALA A 272 1.27 0.86 3.02
N PRO A 273 1.28 -0.32 2.36
CA PRO A 273 2.51 -1.07 2.10
C PRO A 273 3.50 -0.28 1.25
N HIS A 274 3.04 0.60 0.35
CA HIS A 274 3.90 1.41 -0.49
C HIS A 274 3.83 2.90 -0.16
N GLY A 275 5.00 3.55 -0.09
CA GLY A 275 5.13 4.98 0.25
C GLY A 275 4.25 5.91 -0.60
N GLY A 276 4.11 5.60 -1.89
CA GLY A 276 3.28 6.38 -2.81
C GLY A 276 1.78 6.36 -2.48
N GLN A 277 1.27 5.28 -1.86
CA GLN A 277 -0.16 5.11 -1.58
C GLN A 277 -0.66 6.01 -0.44
N PHE A 278 0.24 6.47 0.44
CA PHE A 278 -0.12 7.33 1.57
C PHE A 278 0.58 8.69 1.54
N ALA A 279 1.15 9.08 0.38
CA ALA A 279 1.92 10.32 0.23
C ALA A 279 3.07 10.44 1.24
N MET A 280 3.83 9.35 1.42
CA MET A 280 4.89 9.24 2.43
C MET A 280 5.86 10.41 2.44
N ALA A 281 6.37 10.82 1.27
CA ALA A 281 7.36 11.88 1.17
C ALA A 281 6.84 13.21 1.76
N ASP A 282 5.62 13.60 1.41
CA ASP A 282 5.01 14.84 1.90
C ASP A 282 4.67 14.76 3.39
N LYS A 283 4.11 13.62 3.84
CA LYS A 283 3.80 13.41 5.26
C LYS A 283 5.06 13.39 6.12
N PHE A 284 6.14 12.76 5.66
CA PHE A 284 7.43 12.77 6.37
C PHE A 284 8.05 14.17 6.38
N ALA A 285 8.02 14.90 5.26
CA ALA A 285 8.52 16.26 5.22
C ALA A 285 7.76 17.22 6.16
N ARG A 286 6.43 17.03 6.30
CA ARG A 286 5.64 17.76 7.30
C ARG A 286 6.03 17.38 8.73
N HIS A 287 6.14 16.08 9.00
CA HIS A 287 6.57 15.57 10.30
C HIS A 287 7.94 16.15 10.73
N ASP A 288 8.91 16.17 9.81
CA ASP A 288 10.27 16.69 10.07
C ASP A 288 10.32 18.19 10.36
N ARG A 289 9.33 18.95 9.86
CA ARG A 289 9.21 20.38 10.13
C ARG A 289 8.49 20.69 11.45
N GLY A 290 8.09 19.66 12.19
CA GLY A 290 7.54 19.79 13.54
C GLY A 290 6.04 19.53 13.67
N ASP A 291 5.35 19.11 12.60
CA ASP A 291 3.92 18.80 12.66
C ASP A 291 3.60 17.56 13.52
N GLY A 292 4.61 16.73 13.83
CA GLY A 292 4.44 15.52 14.65
C GLY A 292 3.38 14.58 14.07
N ILE A 293 2.62 13.89 14.92
CA ILE A 293 1.57 12.95 14.49
C ILE A 293 0.49 13.62 13.62
N ALA A 294 0.30 14.95 13.74
CA ALA A 294 -0.67 15.69 12.94
C ALA A 294 -0.34 15.66 11.43
N ALA A 295 0.93 15.44 11.07
CA ALA A 295 1.36 15.24 9.68
C ALA A 295 0.72 14.01 9.00
N PHE A 296 0.15 13.09 9.78
CA PHE A 296 -0.43 11.84 9.28
C PHE A 296 -1.96 11.81 9.36
N VAL A 297 -2.59 12.78 10.03
CA VAL A 297 -4.05 12.89 10.11
C VAL A 297 -4.59 13.23 8.72
N ASP A 298 -5.30 12.27 8.13
CA ASP A 298 -5.70 12.30 6.73
C ASP A 298 -6.90 11.37 6.44
N PRO A 299 -8.06 11.62 7.07
CA PRO A 299 -9.26 10.81 6.85
C PRO A 299 -9.80 10.93 5.42
N GLU A 300 -9.51 12.04 4.72
CA GLU A 300 -9.94 12.23 3.34
C GLU A 300 -9.05 11.47 2.36
N GLY A 301 -7.72 11.47 2.58
CA GLY A 301 -6.81 10.63 1.80
C GLY A 301 -7.15 9.14 1.90
N TRP A 302 -7.63 8.66 3.06
CA TRP A 302 -8.13 7.28 3.20
C TRP A 302 -9.31 7.00 2.26
N LYS A 303 -10.32 7.88 2.26
CA LYS A 303 -11.48 7.73 1.36
C LYS A 303 -11.07 7.79 -0.10
N GLN A 304 -10.15 8.69 -0.45
CA GLN A 304 -9.64 8.83 -1.81
C GLN A 304 -8.85 7.58 -2.26
N LEU A 305 -8.01 7.02 -1.40
CA LEU A 305 -7.30 5.77 -1.66
C LEU A 305 -8.28 4.63 -1.97
N VAL A 306 -9.27 4.43 -1.08
CA VAL A 306 -10.27 3.36 -1.22
C VAL A 306 -11.12 3.56 -2.48
N ALA A 307 -11.63 4.77 -2.72
CA ALA A 307 -12.44 5.07 -3.90
C ALA A 307 -11.65 4.95 -5.20
N GLY A 308 -10.37 5.35 -5.20
CA GLY A 308 -9.48 5.20 -6.34
C GLY A 308 -9.22 3.73 -6.68
N ALA A 309 -8.88 2.92 -5.68
CA ALA A 309 -8.66 1.49 -5.86
C ALA A 309 -9.93 0.77 -6.34
N GLU A 310 -11.10 1.10 -5.76
CA GLU A 310 -12.37 0.54 -6.20
C GLU A 310 -12.69 0.93 -7.64
N LYS A 311 -12.52 2.21 -8.00
CA LYS A 311 -12.72 2.67 -9.38
C LYS A 311 -11.88 1.86 -10.36
N THR A 312 -10.58 1.67 -10.09
CA THR A 312 -9.70 0.85 -10.93
C THR A 312 -10.21 -0.60 -11.04
N PHE A 313 -10.62 -1.22 -9.93
CA PHE A 313 -11.23 -2.54 -9.94
C PHE A 313 -12.48 -2.60 -10.84
N ARG A 314 -13.41 -1.63 -10.71
CA ARG A 314 -14.63 -1.55 -11.54
C ARG A 314 -14.30 -1.41 -13.02
N GLU A 315 -13.33 -0.58 -13.37
CA GLU A 315 -12.89 -0.37 -14.76
C GLU A 315 -12.31 -1.64 -15.37
N ILE A 316 -11.46 -2.37 -14.63
CA ILE A 316 -10.91 -3.66 -15.06
C ILE A 316 -12.03 -4.69 -15.22
N LEU A 317 -12.92 -4.81 -14.23
CA LEU A 317 -14.04 -5.75 -14.27
C LEU A 317 -15.00 -5.48 -15.44
N ALA A 318 -15.31 -4.20 -15.71
CA ALA A 318 -16.14 -3.81 -16.84
C ALA A 318 -15.47 -4.16 -18.17
N ARG A 319 -14.17 -3.90 -18.31
CA ARG A 319 -13.39 -4.27 -19.49
C ARG A 319 -13.39 -5.78 -19.73
N GLU A 320 -13.17 -6.59 -18.70
CA GLU A 320 -13.24 -8.05 -18.85
C GLU A 320 -14.62 -8.55 -19.27
N ASN A 321 -15.69 -7.98 -18.70
CA ASN A 321 -17.06 -8.30 -19.11
C ASN A 321 -17.32 -7.95 -20.59
N THR A 322 -16.76 -6.84 -21.10
CA THR A 322 -16.92 -6.49 -22.53
C THR A 322 -16.19 -7.47 -23.46
N LEU A 323 -15.03 -7.99 -23.04
CA LEU A 323 -14.25 -8.98 -23.80
C LEU A 323 -14.87 -10.39 -23.78
N GLN A 324 -15.77 -10.69 -22.84
CA GLN A 324 -16.48 -11.97 -22.75
C GLN A 324 -17.81 -11.98 -23.52
N LYS A 325 -18.26 -10.83 -24.03
CA LYS A 325 -19.45 -10.78 -24.89
C LYS A 325 -19.11 -11.41 -26.25
N PRO A 326 -19.92 -12.37 -26.73
CA PRO A 326 -19.65 -13.13 -27.95
C PRO A 326 -19.65 -12.29 -29.22
#